data_AF-A0A847RYW0-F1
#
_entry.id   AF-A0A847RYW0-F1
#
_cell.length_a   1.000
_cell.length_b   1.000
_cell.length_c   1.000
_cell.angle_alpha   90.00
_cell.angle_beta   90.00
_cell.angle_gamma   90.00
#
_symmetry.space_group_name_H-M   'P 1'
#
loop_
_entity.id
_entity.type
_entity.pdbx_description
1 polymer ?
#
loop_
_entity_poly.entity_id
_entity_poly.type
_entity_poly.pdbx_seq_one_letter_code
_entity_poly.pdbx_strand_id
1 'polypeptide(L)'
;MASIQFENVSAILAENPGVFSKPAAEELSRLTHGDTVCLFFVYGFSTSGRKAERLLARVTAVEAHQYKGILLSPTRHVKTIQQGDEVTFSSEHIAAVLAESHC
;
A
#
# COMPACT_ATOMS: atom_id res chain seq x y z
N MET A 1 -12.21 16.29 -0.01
CA MET A 1 -11.35 15.18 0.44
C MET A 1 -10.38 14.88 -0.69
N ALA A 2 -9.07 14.86 -0.43
CA ALA A 2 -8.09 14.51 -1.47
C ALA A 2 -8.20 13.00 -1.75
N SER A 3 -8.35 12.63 -3.03
CA SER A 3 -8.35 11.22 -3.42
C SER A 3 -6.92 10.69 -3.37
N ILE A 4 -6.68 9.73 -2.48
CA ILE A 4 -5.38 9.04 -2.37
C ILE A 4 -5.31 8.01 -3.48
N GLN A 5 -4.26 8.05 -4.30
CA GLN A 5 -4.07 7.08 -5.38
C GLN A 5 -2.86 6.19 -5.09
N PHE A 6 -3.14 4.92 -4.86
CA PHE A 6 -2.11 3.89 -4.72
C PHE A 6 -1.73 3.31 -6.08
N GLU A 7 -0.51 2.79 -6.14
CA GLU A 7 -0.01 2.07 -7.29
C GLU A 7 -0.68 0.70 -7.41
N ASN A 8 -1.06 0.31 -8.62
CA ASN A 8 -1.55 -1.04 -8.89
C ASN A 8 -0.34 -1.97 -9.10
N VAL A 9 0.13 -2.54 -7.99
CA VAL A 9 1.28 -3.44 -7.97
C VAL A 9 1.01 -4.68 -8.83
N SER A 10 -0.23 -5.19 -8.82
CA SER A 10 -0.62 -6.34 -9.66
C SER A 10 -0.45 -6.05 -11.15
N ALA A 11 -0.89 -4.88 -11.61
CA ALA A 11 -0.79 -4.48 -13.02
C ALA A 11 0.68 -4.32 -13.44
N ILE A 12 1.49 -3.65 -12.62
CA ILE A 12 2.91 -3.47 -12.93
C ILE A 12 3.65 -4.80 -12.94
N LEU A 13 3.35 -5.70 -12.01
CA LEU A 13 3.96 -7.03 -11.99
C LEU A 13 3.62 -7.83 -13.26
N ALA A 14 2.38 -7.74 -13.74
CA ALA A 14 1.95 -8.43 -14.95
C ALA A 14 2.69 -7.90 -16.20
N GLU A 15 2.94 -6.59 -16.26
CA GLU A 15 3.68 -5.96 -17.36
C GLU A 15 5.20 -6.12 -17.25
N ASN A 16 5.73 -6.08 -16.02
CA ASN A 16 7.16 -6.07 -15.71
C ASN A 16 7.46 -6.87 -14.42
N PRO A 17 7.61 -8.20 -14.52
CA PRO A 17 7.72 -9.10 -13.36
C PRO A 17 8.89 -8.85 -12.41
N GLY A 18 9.90 -8.07 -12.83
CA GLY A 18 11.09 -7.75 -12.02
C GLY A 18 11.00 -6.45 -11.22
N VAL A 19 9.91 -5.67 -11.35
CA VAL A 19 9.82 -4.32 -10.75
C VAL A 19 9.31 -4.35 -9.32
N PHE A 20 8.38 -5.25 -9.01
CA PHE A 20 7.83 -5.42 -7.67
C PHE A 20 7.85 -6.89 -7.26
N SER A 21 8.03 -7.16 -5.97
CA SER A 21 7.53 -8.39 -5.35
C SER A 21 6.05 -8.19 -5.01
N LYS A 22 5.24 -9.25 -5.10
CA LYS A 22 3.86 -9.24 -4.61
C LYS A 22 3.64 -10.43 -3.67
N PRO A 23 3.02 -10.24 -2.50
CA PRO A 23 2.59 -11.35 -1.65
C PRO A 23 1.67 -12.30 -2.41
N ALA A 24 1.76 -13.59 -2.10
CA ALA A 24 0.88 -14.59 -2.68
C ALA A 24 -0.58 -14.35 -2.24
N ALA A 25 -1.55 -14.84 -3.03
CA ALA A 25 -2.97 -14.67 -2.71
C ALA A 25 -3.33 -15.27 -1.34
N GLU A 26 -2.70 -16.39 -0.98
CA GLU A 26 -2.85 -17.05 0.32
C GLU A 26 -2.28 -16.23 1.47
N GLU A 27 -1.26 -15.42 1.23
CA GLU A 27 -0.70 -14.51 2.23
C GLU A 27 -1.64 -13.31 2.45
N LEU A 28 -2.17 -12.76 1.36
CA LEU A 28 -3.14 -11.66 1.43
C LEU A 28 -4.48 -12.08 2.05
N SER A 29 -4.89 -13.33 1.88
CA SER A 29 -6.12 -13.85 2.52
C SER A 29 -5.98 -14.07 4.02
N ARG A 30 -4.74 -14.09 4.54
CA ARG A 30 -4.42 -14.18 5.97
C ARG A 30 -4.17 -12.82 6.62
N LEU A 31 -4.28 -11.72 5.89
CA LEU A 31 -4.15 -10.38 6.47
C LEU A 31 -5.23 -10.15 7.53
N THR A 32 -4.80 -9.64 8.69
CA THR A 32 -5.64 -9.36 9.84
C THR A 32 -5.36 -7.98 10.44
N HIS A 33 -6.19 -7.56 11.38
CA HIS A 33 -5.95 -6.35 12.17
C HIS A 33 -4.59 -6.43 12.87
N GLY A 34 -3.77 -5.39 12.73
CA GLY A 34 -2.43 -5.28 13.33
C GLY A 34 -1.30 -5.55 12.35
N ASP A 35 -1.56 -6.27 11.25
CA ASP A 35 -0.53 -6.52 10.24
C ASP A 35 -0.06 -5.23 9.58
N THR A 36 1.23 -5.15 9.29
CA THR A 36 1.81 -4.02 8.56
C THR A 36 1.99 -4.37 7.11
N VAL A 37 1.53 -3.50 6.21
CA VAL A 37 1.70 -3.66 4.77
C VAL A 37 2.50 -2.53 4.16
N CYS A 38 3.17 -2.84 3.05
CA CYS A 38 3.89 -1.89 2.22
C CYS A 38 3.02 -1.50 1.01
N LEU A 39 2.82 -0.20 0.85
CA LEU A 39 2.07 0.41 -0.24
C LEU A 39 2.96 1.38 -1.02
N PHE A 40 2.57 1.73 -2.24
CA PHE A 40 3.21 2.78 -3.03
C PHE A 40 2.16 3.83 -3.39
N PHE A 41 2.37 5.07 -2.96
CA PHE A 41 1.52 6.19 -3.33
C PHE A 41 2.06 6.84 -4.60
N VAL A 42 1.19 7.07 -5.58
CA VAL A 42 1.57 7.68 -6.86
C VAL A 42 1.34 9.18 -6.82
N TYR A 43 2.34 9.95 -7.21
CA TYR A 43 2.29 11.40 -7.30
C TYR A 43 3.03 11.94 -8.53
N GLY A 44 2.81 13.21 -8.83
CA GLY A 44 3.56 13.92 -9.87
C GLY A 44 3.40 13.28 -11.25
N PHE A 45 2.15 12.99 -11.66
CA PHE A 45 1.83 12.51 -13.00
C PHE A 45 2.38 13.47 -14.06
N SER A 46 3.21 12.97 -14.97
CA SER A 46 3.80 13.76 -16.05
C SER A 46 3.94 12.93 -17.32
N THR A 47 4.27 13.56 -18.44
CA THR A 47 4.51 12.90 -19.73
C THR A 47 5.72 11.97 -19.71
N SER A 48 6.66 12.14 -18.78
CA SER A 48 7.84 11.28 -18.62
C SER A 48 7.63 10.12 -17.64
N GLY A 49 6.42 9.99 -17.09
CA GLY A 49 6.05 8.94 -16.14
C GLY A 49 5.49 9.49 -14.85
N ARG A 50 5.33 8.59 -13.88
CA ARG A 50 4.79 8.85 -12.55
C ARG A 50 5.84 8.58 -11.49
N LYS A 51 5.81 9.33 -10.40
CA LYS A 51 6.65 9.08 -9.24
C LYS A 51 5.84 8.32 -8.20
N ALA A 52 6.51 7.44 -7.45
CA ALA A 52 5.88 6.73 -6.35
C ALA A 52 6.69 6.89 -5.07
N GLU A 53 6.00 6.95 -3.94
CA GLU A 53 6.60 6.96 -2.61
C GLU A 53 6.14 5.74 -1.83
N ARG A 54 7.08 5.06 -1.18
CA ARG A 54 6.81 3.87 -0.35
C ARG A 54 6.20 4.30 0.98
N LEU A 55 5.08 3.70 1.34
CA LEU A 55 4.36 3.93 2.60
C LEU A 55 4.17 2.63 3.37
N LEU A 56 4.18 2.73 4.69
CA LEU A 56 3.79 1.65 5.58
C LEU A 56 2.44 1.97 6.20
N ALA A 57 1.52 1.00 6.20
CA ALA A 57 0.23 1.12 6.83
C ALA A 57 -0.03 -0.10 7.72
N ARG A 58 -0.52 0.13 8.94
CA ARG A 58 -1.01 -0.94 9.82
C ARG A 58 -2.48 -1.16 9.57
N VAL A 59 -2.88 -2.39 9.27
CA VAL A 59 -4.26 -2.78 9.02
C VAL A 59 -5.09 -2.59 10.29
N THR A 60 -6.20 -1.87 10.17
CA THR A 60 -7.18 -1.62 11.24
C THR A 60 -8.54 -2.22 10.93
N ALA A 61 -8.83 -2.55 9.68
CA ALA A 61 -10.01 -3.33 9.32
C ALA A 61 -9.77 -4.12 8.05
N VAL A 62 -10.37 -5.31 7.99
CA VAL A 62 -10.43 -6.15 6.80
C VAL A 62 -11.89 -6.26 6.40
N GLU A 63 -12.20 -5.78 5.20
CA GLU A 63 -13.52 -5.84 4.57
C GLU A 63 -13.40 -6.71 3.31
N ALA A 64 -14.53 -7.22 2.77
CA ALA A 64 -14.53 -8.29 1.77
C ALA A 64 -13.59 -8.08 0.56
N HIS A 65 -13.39 -6.84 0.12
CA HIS A 65 -12.51 -6.49 -1.00
C HIS A 65 -11.54 -5.33 -0.69
N GLN A 66 -11.52 -4.85 0.54
CA GLN A 66 -10.79 -3.66 0.93
C GLN A 66 -10.21 -3.79 2.33
N TYR A 67 -9.17 -3.02 2.57
CA TYR A 67 -8.50 -2.90 3.85
C TYR A 67 -8.53 -1.43 4.26
N LYS A 68 -8.70 -1.19 5.55
CA LYS A 68 -8.37 0.09 6.16
C LYS A 68 -7.08 -0.05 6.94
N GLY A 69 -6.28 1.00 6.96
CA GLY A 69 -5.09 1.03 7.79
C GLY A 69 -4.66 2.44 8.15
N ILE A 70 -3.82 2.52 9.17
CA ILE A 70 -3.23 3.78 9.65
C ILE A 70 -1.80 3.89 9.12
N LEU A 71 -1.47 5.03 8.51
CA LEU A 71 -0.12 5.30 8.03
C LEU A 71 0.87 5.35 9.19
N LEU A 72 1.93 4.55 9.10
CA LEU A 72 2.98 4.45 10.11
C LEU A 72 4.18 5.37 9.81
N SER A 73 4.34 5.76 8.55
CA SER A 73 5.48 6.56 8.08
C SER A 73 5.03 7.93 7.59
N PRO A 74 5.76 9.02 7.91
CA PRO A 74 5.50 10.32 7.30
C PRO A 74 5.86 10.27 5.80
N THR A 75 5.11 11.02 5.01
CA THR A 75 5.37 11.20 3.58
C THR A 75 6.33 12.36 3.37
N ARG A 76 7.27 12.21 2.42
CA ARG A 76 8.21 13.28 2.06
C ARG A 76 7.64 14.17 0.99
N HIS A 77 6.89 13.61 0.04
CA HIS A 77 6.42 14.34 -1.14
C HIS A 77 4.90 14.56 -1.13
N VAL A 78 4.16 13.75 -0.39
CA VAL A 78 2.70 13.78 -0.37
C VAL A 78 2.20 14.55 0.85
N LYS A 79 2.09 15.88 0.75
CA LYS A 79 1.68 16.72 1.90
C LYS A 79 0.20 16.58 2.29
N THR A 80 -0.59 15.86 1.50
CA THR A 80 -2.03 15.68 1.71
C THR A 80 -2.37 14.54 2.67
N ILE A 81 -1.39 13.71 3.03
CA ILE A 81 -1.53 12.62 4.00
C ILE A 81 -0.35 12.66 4.97
N GLN A 82 -0.60 12.27 6.21
CA GLN A 82 0.38 12.30 7.29
C GLN A 82 0.41 10.96 8.02
N GLN A 83 1.48 10.76 8.79
CA GLN A 83 1.51 9.65 9.73
C GLN A 83 0.32 9.75 10.70
N GLY A 84 -0.37 8.64 10.92
CA GLY A 84 -1.59 8.59 11.73
C GLY A 84 -2.89 8.71 10.92
N ASP A 85 -2.83 9.12 9.66
CA ASP A 85 -4.03 9.19 8.82
C ASP A 85 -4.52 7.78 8.46
N GLU A 86 -5.84 7.65 8.38
CA GLU A 86 -6.50 6.44 7.86
C GLU A 86 -6.50 6.45 6.34
N VAL A 87 -6.18 5.29 5.76
CA VAL A 87 -6.18 5.05 4.33
C VAL A 87 -6.94 3.76 4.00
N THR A 88 -7.63 3.78 2.87
CA THR A 88 -8.33 2.60 2.31
C THR A 88 -7.58 2.09 1.09
N PHE A 89 -7.31 0.79 1.04
CA PHE A 89 -6.58 0.15 -0.06
C PHE A 89 -7.11 -1.26 -0.33
N SER A 90 -6.64 -1.89 -1.41
CA SER A 90 -7.07 -3.20 -1.89
C SER A 90 -5.86 -4.12 -2.03
N SER A 91 -6.09 -5.42 -2.17
CA SER A 91 -5.03 -6.43 -2.34
C SER A 91 -4.11 -6.16 -3.54
N GLU A 92 -4.62 -5.49 -4.57
CA GLU A 92 -3.84 -5.08 -5.76
C GLU A 92 -2.80 -3.99 -5.46
N HIS A 93 -2.97 -3.22 -4.39
CA HIS A 93 -2.06 -2.15 -3.97
C HIS A 93 -0.94 -2.62 -3.03
N ILE A 94 -1.05 -3.84 -2.48
CA ILE A 94 -0.12 -4.36 -1.48
C ILE A 94 1.12 -4.93 -2.19
N ALA A 95 2.28 -4.34 -1.88
CA ALA A 95 3.59 -4.75 -2.39
C ALA A 95 4.35 -5.72 -1.46
N ALA A 96 4.06 -5.67 -0.16
CA ALA A 96 4.61 -6.62 0.82
C ALA A 96 3.73 -6.66 2.06
N VAL A 97 3.70 -7.81 2.73
CA VAL A 97 3.26 -7.93 4.13
C VAL A 97 4.52 -7.99 4.99
N LEU A 98 4.62 -7.11 5.97
CA LEU A 98 5.70 -7.09 6.94
C LEU A 98 5.16 -7.74 8.20
N ALA A 99 5.56 -8.99 8.46
CA ALA A 99 5.18 -9.67 9.68
C ALA A 99 5.63 -8.83 10.90
N GLU A 100 4.72 -8.56 11.83
CA GLU A 100 5.16 -8.17 13.16
C GLU A 100 5.91 -9.37 13.75
N SER A 101 7.11 -9.10 14.25
CA SER A 101 7.79 -10.03 15.13
C SER A 101 6.86 -10.25 16.32
N HIS A 102 6.25 -11.43 16.40
CA HIS A 102 5.64 -11.88 17.64
C HIS A 102 6.77 -11.87 18.70
N CYS A 103 6.77 -10.85 19.55
CA CYS A 103 7.48 -10.86 20.82
C CYS A 103 6.44 -10.94 21.93
#